data_AF-A0AA91T326-F1
#
_entry.id   AF-A0AA91T326-F1
#
_cell.length_a   1.000
_cell.length_b   1.000
_cell.length_c   1.000
_cell.angle_alpha   90.00
_cell.angle_beta   90.00
_cell.angle_gamma   90.00
#
_symmetry.space_group_name_H-M   'P 1'
#
loop_
_entity.id
_entity.type
_entity.pdbx_description
1 polymer ?
#
loop_
_entity_poly.entity_id
_entity_poly.type
_entity_poly.pdbx_seq_one_letter_code
_entity_poly.pdbx_strand_id
1 'polypeptide(L)'
;MKIEQLTHLASHFLDYVQWTPSLKFAVATISFNPIFWNIVARLEHRTHFLTKLAGGAYNGCYLLAATIFSLGIYRDHVYHGALLAQPTYLPMVESGLVKALAVAAFGVGNVLVLSSMWALGVTGTYLGDYFGILMKERVTSFPFNVNDNPMYNGSTLCFLGTALWYGKPAGLLVTAFVFVMYKIALFFEEPYTAKIYAHRNKTE
;
A
#
# COMPACT_ATOMS: atom_id res chain seq x y z
N MET A 1 -13.16 22.85 -11.34
CA MET A 1 -14.30 22.97 -10.40
C MET A 1 -14.44 24.42 -9.96
N LYS A 2 -15.67 24.90 -9.77
CA LYS A 2 -15.94 26.22 -9.20
C LYS A 2 -15.82 26.17 -7.67
N ILE A 3 -15.53 27.31 -7.03
CA ILE A 3 -15.39 27.40 -5.56
C ILE A 3 -16.66 26.90 -4.86
N GLU A 4 -17.85 27.27 -5.35
CA GLU A 4 -19.14 26.82 -4.81
C GLU A 4 -19.28 25.29 -4.77
N GLN A 5 -18.78 24.60 -5.81
CA GLN A 5 -18.79 23.13 -5.87
C GLN A 5 -17.84 22.51 -4.83
N LEU A 6 -16.67 23.12 -4.63
CA LEU A 6 -15.73 22.68 -3.59
C LEU A 6 -16.31 22.89 -2.20
N THR A 7 -16.92 24.06 -1.94
CA THR A 7 -17.57 24.36 -0.66
C THR A 7 -18.72 23.40 -0.39
N HIS A 8 -19.56 23.11 -1.39
CA HIS A 8 -20.63 22.13 -1.28
C HIS A 8 -20.09 20.73 -0.96
N LEU A 9 -19.06 20.26 -1.69
CA LEU A 9 -18.46 18.96 -1.41
C LEU A 9 -17.89 18.90 0.02
N ALA A 10 -17.27 19.99 0.50
CA ALA A 10 -16.72 20.05 1.84
C ALA A 10 -17.81 19.99 2.92
N SER A 11 -18.93 20.69 2.74
CA SER A 11 -20.04 20.69 3.72
C SER A 11 -20.87 19.41 3.68
N HIS A 12 -20.95 18.73 2.54
CA HIS A 12 -21.75 17.52 2.32
C HIS A 12 -20.90 16.26 2.12
N PHE A 13 -19.63 16.28 2.50
CA PHE A 13 -18.68 15.20 2.19
C PHE A 13 -19.20 13.82 2.65
N LEU A 14 -19.75 13.75 3.85
CA LEU A 14 -20.25 12.50 4.45
C LEU A 14 -21.50 11.97 3.75
N ASP A 15 -22.26 12.82 3.04
CA ASP A 15 -23.43 12.38 2.26
C ASP A 15 -23.01 11.50 1.07
N TYR A 16 -21.76 11.60 0.64
CA TYR A 16 -21.14 10.76 -0.40
C TYR A 16 -20.43 9.52 0.16
N VAL A 17 -20.53 9.26 1.46
CA VAL A 17 -19.91 8.11 2.13
C VAL A 17 -20.99 7.20 2.69
N GLN A 18 -21.25 6.11 1.97
CA GLN A 18 -22.19 5.09 2.40
C GLN A 18 -21.43 3.90 2.99
N TRP A 19 -21.60 3.66 4.30
CA TRP A 19 -21.01 2.52 5.01
C TRP A 19 -21.72 1.20 4.71
N THR A 20 -21.74 0.81 3.44
CA THR A 20 -22.28 -0.46 2.96
C THR A 20 -21.44 -1.64 3.46
N PRO A 21 -22.00 -2.86 3.49
CA PRO A 21 -21.21 -4.06 3.78
C PRO A 21 -19.99 -4.21 2.85
N SER A 22 -20.11 -3.83 1.58
CA SER A 22 -18.99 -3.87 0.62
C SER A 22 -17.87 -2.89 0.97
N LEU A 23 -18.19 -1.65 1.37
CA LEU A 23 -17.19 -0.67 1.78
C LEU A 23 -16.50 -1.09 3.09
N LYS A 24 -17.26 -1.58 4.07
CA LYS A 24 -16.70 -2.13 5.32
C LYS A 24 -15.77 -3.30 5.06
N PHE A 25 -16.16 -4.20 4.15
CA PHE A 25 -15.33 -5.33 3.75
C PHE A 25 -14.06 -4.87 3.02
N ALA A 26 -14.13 -3.87 2.14
CA ALA A 26 -12.96 -3.27 1.52
C ALA A 26 -11.99 -2.66 2.53
N VAL A 27 -12.50 -1.91 3.53
CA VAL A 27 -11.66 -1.36 4.61
C VAL A 27 -11.02 -2.49 5.43
N ALA A 28 -11.75 -3.58 5.69
CA ALA A 28 -11.22 -4.75 6.38
C ALA A 28 -10.09 -5.43 5.58
N THR A 29 -10.24 -5.65 4.27
CA THR A 29 -9.18 -6.24 3.44
C THR A 29 -7.97 -5.31 3.29
N ILE A 30 -8.20 -4.00 3.18
CA ILE A 30 -7.14 -2.98 3.18
C ILE A 30 -6.32 -3.03 4.47
N SER A 31 -6.99 -3.20 5.62
CA SER A 31 -6.34 -3.31 6.93
C SER A 31 -5.63 -4.65 7.11
N PHE A 32 -6.26 -5.73 6.66
CA PHE A 32 -5.78 -7.09 6.81
C PHE A 32 -4.40 -7.27 6.17
N ASN A 33 -4.21 -6.75 4.96
CA ASN A 33 -2.96 -6.84 4.21
C ASN A 33 -1.73 -6.43 5.06
N PRO A 34 -1.60 -5.17 5.54
CA PRO A 34 -0.47 -4.74 6.35
C PRO A 34 -0.30 -5.48 7.66
N ILE A 35 -1.40 -5.83 8.31
CA ILE A 35 -1.39 -6.62 9.54
C ILE A 35 -0.83 -8.02 9.28
N PHE A 36 -1.28 -8.67 8.21
CA PHE A 36 -0.90 -10.02 7.82
C PHE A 36 0.61 -10.12 7.60
N TRP A 37 1.18 -9.30 6.71
CA TRP A 37 2.61 -9.44 6.40
C TRP A 37 3.49 -9.06 7.58
N ASN A 38 3.09 -8.06 8.39
CA ASN A 38 3.81 -7.68 9.59
C ASN A 38 3.82 -8.82 10.63
N ILE A 39 2.72 -9.54 10.81
CA ILE A 39 2.64 -10.67 11.75
C ILE A 39 3.41 -11.88 11.20
N VAL A 40 3.13 -12.27 9.96
CA VAL A 40 3.69 -13.49 9.35
C VAL A 40 5.20 -13.39 9.19
N ALA A 41 5.73 -12.24 8.76
CA ALA A 41 7.17 -12.06 8.64
C ALA A 41 7.88 -12.13 10.00
N ARG A 42 7.32 -11.51 11.05
CA ARG A 42 7.88 -11.62 12.41
C ARG A 42 7.80 -13.03 12.97
N LEU A 43 6.70 -13.74 12.70
CA LEU A 43 6.56 -15.13 13.09
C LEU A 43 7.61 -15.99 12.37
N GLU A 44 7.81 -15.75 11.07
CA GLU A 44 8.85 -16.40 10.30
C GLU A 44 10.24 -16.14 10.88
N HIS A 45 10.60 -14.88 11.14
CA HIS A 45 11.91 -14.54 11.71
C HIS A 45 12.18 -15.22 13.07
N ARG A 46 11.13 -15.51 13.86
CA ARG A 46 11.28 -16.19 15.16
C ARG A 46 11.26 -17.71 15.09
N THR A 47 10.54 -18.30 14.14
CA THR A 47 10.19 -19.73 14.15
C THR A 47 10.69 -20.50 12.92
N HIS A 48 11.04 -19.78 11.86
CA HIS A 48 11.41 -20.28 10.55
C HIS A 48 10.38 -21.27 9.97
N PHE A 49 9.09 -21.05 10.25
CA PHE A 49 8.03 -22.00 9.89
C PHE A 49 7.81 -22.09 8.37
N LEU A 50 7.84 -20.97 7.65
CA LEU A 50 7.75 -20.94 6.18
C LEU A 50 9.02 -21.49 5.56
N THR A 51 10.19 -21.15 6.11
CA THR A 51 11.46 -21.74 5.67
C THR A 51 11.42 -23.27 5.78
N LYS A 52 10.94 -23.81 6.90
CA LYS A 52 10.81 -25.26 7.12
C LYS A 52 9.77 -25.88 6.19
N LEU A 53 8.60 -25.24 6.04
CA LEU A 53 7.51 -25.72 5.19
C LEU A 53 7.91 -25.76 3.70
N ALA A 54 8.63 -24.74 3.23
CA ALA A 54 9.01 -24.58 1.84
C ALA A 54 10.39 -25.19 1.50
N GLY A 55 11.06 -25.82 2.47
CA GLY A 55 12.36 -26.46 2.30
C GLY A 55 13.52 -25.49 2.04
N GLY A 56 13.40 -24.22 2.41
CA GLY A 56 14.45 -23.21 2.23
C GLY A 56 13.96 -21.77 2.38
N ALA A 57 14.87 -20.88 2.79
CA ALA A 57 14.57 -19.48 3.06
C ALA A 57 14.05 -18.72 1.82
N TYR A 58 14.71 -18.92 0.67
CA TYR A 58 14.27 -18.33 -0.60
C TYR A 58 12.87 -18.82 -1.00
N ASN A 59 12.64 -20.14 -1.00
CA ASN A 59 11.33 -20.70 -1.34
C ASN A 59 10.23 -20.18 -0.41
N GLY A 60 10.51 -20.09 0.90
CA GLY A 60 9.59 -19.53 1.88
C GLY A 60 9.30 -18.04 1.63
N CYS A 61 10.31 -17.25 1.28
CA CYS A 61 10.15 -15.84 0.94
C CYS A 61 9.33 -15.66 -0.34
N TYR A 62 9.58 -16.46 -1.39
CA TYR A 62 8.78 -16.43 -2.62
C TYR A 62 7.33 -16.89 -2.38
N LEU A 63 7.10 -17.87 -1.50
CA LEU A 63 5.75 -18.28 -1.09
C LEU A 63 5.01 -17.14 -0.39
N LEU A 64 5.68 -16.44 0.53
CA LEU A 64 5.13 -15.27 1.20
C LEU A 64 4.86 -14.14 0.20
N ALA A 65 5.80 -13.87 -0.71
CA ALA A 65 5.67 -12.88 -1.76
C ALA A 65 4.44 -13.13 -2.65
N ALA A 66 4.27 -14.37 -3.13
CA ALA A 66 3.12 -14.77 -3.93
C ALA A 66 1.79 -14.56 -3.16
N THR A 67 1.80 -14.87 -1.87
CA THR A 67 0.62 -14.69 -1.01
C THR A 67 0.29 -13.21 -0.80
N ILE A 68 1.26 -12.37 -0.42
CA ILE A 68 1.06 -10.93 -0.22
C ILE A 68 0.60 -10.27 -1.51
N PHE A 69 1.23 -10.60 -2.65
CA PHE A 69 0.87 -10.05 -3.94
C PHE A 69 -0.57 -10.43 -4.34
N SER A 70 -0.95 -11.71 -4.16
CA SER A 70 -2.31 -12.18 -4.45
C SER A 70 -3.37 -11.53 -3.55
N LEU A 71 -3.07 -11.37 -2.26
CA LEU A 71 -3.91 -10.62 -1.33
C LEU A 71 -4.02 -9.14 -1.73
N GLY A 72 -2.95 -8.55 -2.29
CA GLY A 72 -2.95 -7.22 -2.88
C GLY A 72 -3.95 -7.10 -4.04
N ILE A 73 -3.87 -8.01 -5.01
CA ILE A 73 -4.81 -8.06 -6.14
C ILE A 73 -6.25 -8.21 -5.66
N TYR A 74 -6.50 -9.14 -4.73
CA TYR A 74 -7.84 -9.36 -4.19
C TYR A 74 -8.38 -8.13 -3.46
N ARG A 75 -7.56 -7.50 -2.60
CA ARG A 75 -7.91 -6.24 -1.93
C ARG A 75 -8.30 -5.16 -2.95
N ASP A 76 -7.51 -5.00 -4.00
CA ASP A 76 -7.75 -3.96 -5.01
C ASP A 76 -9.03 -4.22 -5.81
N HIS A 77 -9.31 -5.49 -6.13
CA HIS A 77 -10.57 -5.89 -6.74
C HIS A 77 -11.78 -5.59 -5.84
N VAL A 78 -11.70 -5.96 -4.56
CA VAL A 78 -12.77 -5.70 -3.58
C VAL A 78 -12.98 -4.19 -3.39
N TYR A 79 -11.89 -3.43 -3.24
CA TYR A 79 -11.95 -1.97 -3.11
C TYR A 79 -12.58 -1.32 -4.34
N HIS A 80 -12.14 -1.69 -5.55
CA HIS A 80 -12.67 -1.12 -6.79
C HIS A 80 -14.17 -1.36 -6.92
N GLY A 81 -14.63 -2.59 -6.68
CA GLY A 81 -16.05 -2.92 -6.66
C GLY A 81 -16.85 -2.12 -5.62
N ALA A 82 -16.33 -2.03 -4.39
CA ALA A 82 -16.97 -1.25 -3.33
C ALA A 82 -17.03 0.25 -3.65
N LEU A 83 -15.97 0.79 -4.26
CA LEU A 83 -15.85 2.19 -4.64
C LEU A 83 -16.83 2.56 -5.77
N LEU A 84 -16.99 1.69 -6.76
CA LEU A 84 -17.93 1.92 -7.86
C LEU A 84 -19.38 2.01 -7.37
N ALA A 85 -19.72 1.27 -6.32
CA ALA A 85 -21.03 1.30 -5.68
C ALA A 85 -21.30 2.55 -4.82
N GLN A 86 -20.29 3.38 -4.53
CA GLN A 86 -20.47 4.61 -3.75
C GLN A 86 -21.09 5.74 -4.61
N PRO A 87 -21.75 6.74 -4.00
CA PRO A 87 -22.21 7.92 -4.72
C PRO A 87 -21.09 8.62 -5.50
N THR A 88 -21.40 9.05 -6.73
CA THR A 88 -20.49 9.85 -7.57
C THR A 88 -20.78 11.33 -7.36
N TYR A 89 -19.73 12.12 -7.12
CA TYR A 89 -19.84 13.58 -7.18
C TYR A 89 -19.50 14.07 -8.59
N LEU A 90 -20.54 14.33 -9.39
CA LEU A 90 -20.41 14.64 -10.81
C LEU A 90 -19.43 15.79 -11.13
N PRO A 91 -19.37 16.90 -10.35
CA PRO A 91 -18.39 17.96 -10.60
C PRO A 91 -16.92 17.54 -10.52
N MET A 92 -16.58 16.48 -9.76
CA MET A 92 -15.22 15.92 -9.79
C MET A 92 -14.93 15.20 -11.12
N VAL A 93 -15.92 14.49 -11.65
CA VAL A 93 -15.77 13.73 -12.91
C VAL A 93 -15.62 14.67 -14.11
N GLU A 94 -16.39 15.75 -14.15
CA GLU A 94 -16.41 16.70 -15.27
C GLU A 94 -15.22 17.66 -15.26
N SER A 95 -14.54 17.79 -14.12
CA SER A 95 -13.43 18.74 -13.99
C SER A 95 -12.15 18.20 -14.62
N GLY A 96 -11.73 18.80 -15.74
CA GLY A 96 -10.47 18.47 -16.41
C GLY A 96 -9.24 18.55 -15.49
N LEU A 97 -9.20 19.51 -14.56
CA LEU A 97 -8.15 19.58 -13.54
C LEU A 97 -8.15 18.34 -12.62
N VAL A 98 -9.31 17.85 -12.19
CA VAL A 98 -9.40 16.68 -11.30
C VAL A 98 -8.97 15.42 -12.05
N LYS A 99 -9.30 15.31 -13.34
CA LYS A 99 -8.81 14.24 -14.20
C LYS A 99 -7.31 14.29 -14.41
N ALA A 100 -6.74 15.48 -14.64
CA ALA A 100 -5.29 15.65 -14.73
C ALA A 100 -4.59 15.24 -13.42
N LEU A 101 -5.12 15.66 -12.26
CA LEU A 101 -4.62 15.24 -10.95
C LEU A 101 -4.74 13.73 -10.73
N ALA A 102 -5.83 13.09 -11.18
CA ALA A 102 -6.00 11.65 -11.10
C ALA A 102 -4.92 10.92 -11.91
N VAL A 103 -4.68 11.34 -13.16
CA VAL A 103 -3.64 10.78 -14.03
C VAL A 103 -2.25 10.99 -13.43
N ALA A 104 -1.96 12.19 -12.91
CA ALA A 104 -0.69 12.48 -12.26
C ALA A 104 -0.48 11.60 -11.01
N ALA A 105 -1.50 11.46 -10.16
CA ALA A 105 -1.45 10.60 -8.98
C ALA A 105 -1.20 9.13 -9.35
N PHE A 106 -1.90 8.60 -10.36
CA PHE A 106 -1.64 7.24 -10.86
C PHE A 106 -0.25 7.09 -11.46
N GLY A 107 0.19 8.04 -12.29
CA GLY A 107 1.49 7.99 -12.95
C GLY A 107 2.63 8.01 -11.94
N VAL A 108 2.63 8.98 -11.03
CA VAL A 108 3.63 9.09 -9.95
C VAL A 108 3.54 7.87 -9.02
N GLY A 109 2.33 7.45 -8.65
CA GLY A 109 2.11 6.31 -7.78
C GLY A 109 2.71 5.02 -8.34
N ASN A 110 2.43 4.70 -9.60
CA ASN A 110 2.99 3.53 -10.27
C ASN A 110 4.50 3.64 -10.47
N VAL A 111 5.01 4.81 -10.85
CA VAL A 111 6.46 5.03 -10.96
C VAL A 111 7.14 4.71 -9.64
N LEU A 112 6.65 5.24 -8.52
CA LEU A 112 7.20 4.97 -7.19
C LEU A 112 7.12 3.47 -6.84
N VAL A 113 5.98 2.82 -7.02
CA VAL A 113 5.81 1.39 -6.70
C VAL A 113 6.73 0.51 -7.54
N LEU A 114 6.68 0.65 -8.87
CA LEU A 114 7.41 -0.23 -9.78
C LEU A 114 8.92 -0.02 -9.71
N SER A 115 9.39 1.23 -9.62
CA SER A 115 10.82 1.49 -9.46
C SER A 115 11.37 1.02 -8.12
N SER A 116 10.55 1.06 -7.05
CA SER A 116 10.94 0.47 -5.76
C SER A 116 11.09 -1.05 -5.86
N MET A 117 10.10 -1.73 -6.44
CA MET A 117 10.14 -3.18 -6.63
C MET A 117 11.32 -3.60 -7.51
N TRP A 118 11.63 -2.81 -8.53
CA TRP A 118 12.81 -3.02 -9.37
C TRP A 118 14.11 -2.91 -8.56
N ALA A 119 14.25 -1.87 -7.75
CA ALA A 119 15.48 -1.62 -7.00
C ALA A 119 15.69 -2.60 -5.83
N LEU A 120 14.61 -3.02 -5.16
CA LEU A 120 14.66 -4.00 -4.06
C LEU A 120 14.68 -5.45 -4.54
N GLY A 121 14.17 -5.73 -5.74
CA GLY A 121 13.85 -7.08 -6.19
C GLY A 121 12.72 -7.72 -5.36
N VAL A 122 12.37 -8.96 -5.69
CA VAL A 122 11.25 -9.67 -5.02
C VAL A 122 11.53 -9.85 -3.52
N THR A 123 12.71 -10.34 -3.15
CA THR A 123 13.03 -10.63 -1.75
C THR A 123 13.11 -9.36 -0.90
N GLY A 124 13.70 -8.27 -1.41
CA GLY A 124 13.72 -6.98 -0.71
C GLY A 124 12.33 -6.35 -0.57
N THR A 125 11.45 -6.57 -1.56
CA THR A 125 10.06 -6.07 -1.54
C THR A 125 9.18 -6.83 -0.56
N TYR A 126 9.35 -8.15 -0.46
CA TYR A 126 8.47 -9.05 0.27
C TYR A 126 9.14 -9.66 1.51
N LEU A 127 9.82 -8.82 2.28
CA LEU A 127 10.27 -9.11 3.65
C LEU A 127 11.31 -10.25 3.75
N GLY A 128 12.18 -10.38 2.76
CA GLY A 128 13.24 -11.38 2.72
C GLY A 128 14.25 -11.25 3.86
N ASP A 129 14.39 -10.07 4.45
CA ASP A 129 15.20 -9.83 5.64
C ASP A 129 14.75 -10.68 6.84
N TYR A 130 13.45 -10.94 6.96
CA TYR A 130 12.88 -11.83 8.00
C TYR A 130 13.21 -13.32 7.77
N PHE A 131 13.60 -13.68 6.54
CA PHE A 131 14.12 -15.00 6.18
C PHE A 131 15.66 -15.07 6.28
N GLY A 132 16.32 -13.98 6.69
CA GLY A 132 17.78 -13.87 6.69
C GLY A 132 18.39 -13.57 5.30
N ILE A 133 17.56 -13.20 4.31
CA ILE A 133 18.00 -12.80 2.97
C ILE A 133 18.27 -11.29 3.00
N LEU A 134 19.46 -10.92 3.45
CA LEU A 134 19.82 -9.52 3.70
C LEU A 134 20.43 -8.88 2.46
N MET A 135 20.03 -7.64 2.17
CA MET A 135 20.69 -6.83 1.14
C MET A 135 22.08 -6.43 1.61
N LYS A 136 23.05 -6.39 0.68
CA LYS A 136 24.43 -5.99 1.01
C LYS A 136 24.48 -4.58 1.58
N GLU A 137 23.74 -3.68 0.97
CA GLU A 137 23.63 -2.27 1.35
C GLU A 137 22.18 -1.80 1.21
N ARG A 138 21.84 -0.73 1.93
CA ARG A 138 20.54 -0.09 1.81
C ARG A 138 20.45 0.58 0.43
N VAL A 139 19.34 0.36 -0.27
CA VAL A 139 19.06 1.08 -1.52
C VAL A 139 18.85 2.56 -1.21
N THR A 140 19.71 3.40 -1.80
CA THR A 140 19.66 4.87 -1.67
C THR A 140 19.45 5.56 -3.01
N SER A 141 19.38 4.82 -4.11
CA SER A 141 19.04 5.34 -5.44
C SER A 141 17.54 5.59 -5.58
N PHE A 142 17.11 6.15 -6.71
CA PHE A 142 15.69 6.34 -7.01
C PHE A 142 14.90 5.02 -6.91
N PRO A 143 13.71 5.02 -6.27
CA PRO A 143 12.98 6.17 -5.71
C PRO A 143 13.31 6.52 -4.24
N PHE A 144 14.21 5.78 -3.58
CA PHE A 144 14.53 5.92 -2.16
C PHE A 144 15.33 7.18 -1.81
N ASN A 145 16.01 7.83 -2.78
CA ASN A 145 16.62 9.15 -2.56
C ASN A 145 15.61 10.31 -2.46
N VAL A 146 14.37 10.12 -2.92
CA VAL A 146 13.32 11.16 -2.92
C VAL A 146 12.28 10.89 -1.84
N ASN A 147 12.08 9.63 -1.48
CA ASN A 147 10.99 9.19 -0.61
C ASN A 147 11.44 7.95 0.15
N ASP A 148 11.41 7.99 1.49
CA ASP A 148 11.87 6.87 2.34
C ASP A 148 11.05 5.59 2.15
N ASN A 149 9.76 5.74 1.86
CA ASN A 149 8.80 4.63 1.74
C ASN A 149 8.00 4.73 0.43
N PRO A 150 8.70 4.61 -0.72
CA PRO A 150 8.14 4.95 -2.02
C PRO A 150 7.01 4.02 -2.44
N MET A 151 7.05 2.73 -2.10
CA MET A 151 5.94 1.80 -2.36
C MET A 151 4.66 2.18 -1.63
N TYR A 152 4.75 2.47 -0.33
CA TYR A 152 3.60 2.80 0.51
C TYR A 152 2.94 4.11 0.07
N ASN A 153 3.76 5.14 -0.17
CA ASN A 153 3.29 6.43 -0.66
C ASN A 153 2.77 6.32 -2.11
N GLY A 154 3.45 5.55 -2.96
CA GLY A 154 3.02 5.32 -4.34
C GLY A 154 1.70 4.57 -4.43
N SER A 155 1.50 3.54 -3.61
CA SER A 155 0.22 2.83 -3.53
C SER A 155 -0.89 3.76 -3.03
N THR A 156 -0.64 4.59 -2.01
CA THR A 156 -1.59 5.62 -1.55
C THR A 156 -2.00 6.55 -2.68
N LEU A 157 -1.05 6.99 -3.52
CA LEU A 157 -1.34 7.82 -4.70
C LEU A 157 -2.18 7.08 -5.75
N CYS A 158 -2.01 5.76 -5.92
CA CYS A 158 -2.89 4.97 -6.78
C CYS A 158 -4.33 4.91 -6.24
N PHE A 159 -4.53 4.79 -4.92
CA PHE A 159 -5.85 4.89 -4.30
C PHE A 159 -6.48 6.28 -4.52
N LEU A 160 -5.69 7.34 -4.33
CA LEU A 160 -6.09 8.73 -4.59
C LEU A 160 -6.50 8.92 -6.06
N GLY A 161 -5.65 8.48 -6.98
CA GLY A 161 -5.89 8.54 -8.42
C GLY A 161 -7.20 7.84 -8.79
N THR A 162 -7.46 6.66 -8.21
CA THR A 162 -8.70 5.91 -8.43
C THR A 162 -9.91 6.71 -7.95
N ALA A 163 -9.87 7.25 -6.74
CA ALA A 163 -10.96 8.03 -6.16
C ALA A 163 -11.28 9.29 -7.00
N LEU A 164 -10.24 10.02 -7.43
CA LEU A 164 -10.37 11.21 -8.28
C LEU A 164 -10.88 10.83 -9.68
N TRP A 165 -10.36 9.76 -10.26
CA TRP A 165 -10.75 9.31 -11.60
C TRP A 165 -12.22 8.95 -11.67
N TYR A 166 -12.74 8.23 -10.68
CA TYR A 166 -14.17 7.87 -10.63
C TYR A 166 -15.05 8.95 -9.98
N GLY A 167 -14.47 10.04 -9.47
CA GLY A 167 -15.20 11.11 -8.79
C GLY A 167 -15.96 10.63 -7.56
N LYS A 168 -15.31 9.79 -6.74
CA LYS A 168 -15.90 9.12 -5.58
C LYS A 168 -15.34 9.71 -4.27
N PRO A 169 -16.08 10.57 -3.56
CA PRO A 169 -15.59 11.17 -2.32
C PRO A 169 -15.26 10.14 -1.23
N ALA A 170 -16.03 9.06 -1.12
CA ALA A 170 -15.71 7.93 -0.24
C ALA A 170 -14.29 7.35 -0.50
N GLY A 171 -13.83 7.36 -1.76
CA GLY A 171 -12.48 6.93 -2.10
C GLY A 171 -11.39 7.84 -1.54
N LEU A 172 -11.67 9.14 -1.35
CA LEU A 172 -10.73 10.07 -0.70
C LEU A 172 -10.58 9.73 0.79
N LEU A 173 -11.68 9.37 1.45
CA LEU A 173 -11.64 8.89 2.84
C LEU A 173 -10.88 7.58 2.95
N VAL A 174 -11.14 6.62 2.04
CA VAL A 174 -10.39 5.34 2.01
C VAL A 174 -8.91 5.57 1.71
N THR A 175 -8.56 6.52 0.83
CA THR A 175 -7.17 6.90 0.56
C THR A 175 -6.48 7.40 1.83
N ALA A 176 -7.12 8.30 2.59
CA ALA A 176 -6.58 8.78 3.86
C ALA A 176 -6.41 7.62 4.86
N PHE A 177 -7.38 6.71 4.91
CA PHE A 177 -7.28 5.50 5.73
C PHE A 177 -6.10 4.61 5.33
N VAL A 178 -5.89 4.35 4.03
CA VAL A 178 -4.75 3.59 3.51
C VAL A 178 -3.44 4.23 3.94
N PHE A 179 -3.31 5.55 3.80
CA PHE A 179 -2.13 6.29 4.22
C PHE A 179 -1.83 6.08 5.71
N VAL A 180 -2.85 6.24 6.57
CA VAL A 180 -2.71 6.02 8.02
C VAL A 180 -2.32 4.58 8.33
N MET A 181 -2.97 3.60 7.69
CA MET A 181 -2.64 2.19 7.88
C MET A 181 -1.20 1.85 7.49
N TYR A 182 -0.70 2.44 6.42
CA TYR A 182 0.70 2.29 6.03
C TYR A 182 1.66 2.96 7.01
N LYS A 183 1.32 4.12 7.57
CA LYS A 183 2.12 4.72 8.64
C LYS A 183 2.16 3.86 9.89
N ILE A 184 1.04 3.24 10.26
CA ILE A 184 0.99 2.28 11.38
C ILE A 184 1.87 1.06 11.07
N ALA A 185 1.77 0.48 9.87
CA ALA A 185 2.60 -0.65 9.47
C ALA A 185 4.10 -0.33 9.58
N LEU A 186 4.51 0.82 9.02
CA LEU A 186 5.89 1.31 9.04
C LEU A 186 6.40 1.55 10.46
N PHE A 187 5.56 2.06 11.36
CA PHE A 187 5.93 2.27 12.77
C PHE A 187 6.41 0.99 13.46
N PHE A 188 5.86 -0.17 13.07
CA PHE A 188 6.33 -1.46 13.57
C PHE A 188 7.46 -2.06 12.72
N GLU A 189 7.39 -1.90 11.40
CA GLU A 189 8.28 -2.53 10.43
C GLU A 189 9.70 -1.94 10.48
N GLU A 190 9.84 -0.62 10.39
CA GLU A 190 11.15 0.05 10.28
C GLU A 190 12.07 -0.24 11.46
N PRO A 191 11.62 -0.15 12.74
CA PRO A 191 12.51 -0.46 13.88
C PRO A 191 12.88 -1.94 13.94
N TYR A 192 12.03 -2.82 13.41
CA TYR A 192 12.30 -4.26 13.39
C TYR A 192 13.35 -4.60 12.33
N THR A 193 13.16 -4.13 11.10
CA THR A 193 14.14 -4.30 10.03
C THR A 193 15.49 -3.68 10.40
N ALA A 194 15.52 -2.49 11.00
CA ALA A 194 16.75 -1.89 11.48
C ALA A 194 17.50 -2.78 12.49
N LYS A 195 16.78 -3.48 13.39
CA LYS A 195 17.38 -4.43 14.33
C LYS A 195 18.00 -5.64 13.62
N ILE A 196 17.32 -6.20 12.61
CA ILE A 196 17.85 -7.33 11.83
C ILE A 196 19.20 -6.94 11.21
N TYR A 197 19.26 -5.79 10.52
CA TYR A 197 20.50 -5.31 9.90
C TYR A 197 21.58 -4.93 10.91
N ALA A 198 21.22 -4.37 12.08
CA ALA A 198 22.19 -4.08 13.14
C ALA A 198 22.82 -5.34 13.76
N HIS A 199 22.09 -6.45 13.81
CA HIS A 199 22.63 -7.73 14.29
C HIS A 199 23.64 -8.35 13.32
N ARG A 200 23.42 -8.19 12.00
CA ARG A 200 24.37 -8.62 10.98
C ARG A 200 25.74 -7.95 11.18
N ASN A 201 25.77 -6.63 11.32
CA ASN A 201 27.01 -5.87 11.48
C ASN A 201 27.82 -6.22 12.75
N LYS A 202 27.21 -6.93 13.72
CA LYS A 202 27.90 -7.40 14.94
C LYS A 202 28.46 -8.81 14.81
N THR A 203 28.01 -9.56 13.81
CA THR A 203 28.33 -10.98 13.62
C THR A 203 29.28 -11.20 12.44
N GLU A 204 29.39 -10.21 11.54
CA GLU A 204 30.50 -10.04 10.59
C GLU A 204 31.72 -9.40 11.27
#